data_AF-A0A383BT52-F1
#
_entry.id   AF-A0A383BT52-F1
#
_cell.length_a   1.000
_cell.length_b   1.000
_cell.length_c   1.000
_cell.angle_alpha   90.00
_cell.angle_beta   90.00
_cell.angle_gamma   90.00
#
_symmetry.space_group_name_H-M   'P 1'
#
loop_
_entity.id
_entity.type
_entity.pdbx_description
1 polymer ?
#
loop_
_entity_poly.entity_id
_entity_poly.type
_entity_poly.pdbx_seq_one_letter_code
_entity_poly.pdbx_strand_id
1 'polypeptide(L)'
;NKAPGSISKSIYKSPKRDQIKHLDDLPYIDRSLIDYNKYHKFVGHAGRKYHMPIQATRGCPYRCFYCDIYKTALINRKRTPDNLFTEVEMLADMGVKRIEFIDDIFNVDKKYFAGFFNRVMKNNLDLEFFFPTGLKGDLLDEETIDIMVQGGTVGLNLSLEHPSPRLQKVMRKNLDVDKFHASMEYITRKYPSVILGMNAMHGFPTETEEEALLTLDFIKSIKWIHFPYLFNVRIFPGTELESF
;
A
#
# COMPACT_ATOMS: atom_id res chain seq x y z
N ASN A 1 -45.41 5.87 -22.26
CA ASN A 1 -44.08 5.61 -22.86
C ASN A 1 -43.15 4.96 -21.84
N LYS A 2 -43.17 3.63 -21.75
CA LYS A 2 -42.16 2.86 -20.99
C LYS A 2 -41.01 2.56 -21.94
N ALA A 3 -39.79 2.95 -21.58
CA ALA A 3 -38.61 2.68 -22.38
C ALA A 3 -38.42 1.16 -22.60
N PRO A 4 -38.07 0.70 -23.81
CA PRO A 4 -37.75 -0.71 -24.05
C PRO A 4 -36.43 -1.04 -23.36
N GLY A 5 -36.44 -2.03 -22.45
CA GLY A 5 -35.23 -2.51 -21.78
C GLY A 5 -35.29 -2.64 -20.26
N SER A 6 -36.47 -2.51 -19.62
CA SER A 6 -36.56 -2.80 -18.18
C SER A 6 -36.41 -4.30 -17.93
N ILE A 7 -35.16 -4.74 -17.75
CA ILE A 7 -34.88 -6.06 -17.18
C ILE A 7 -35.35 -5.99 -15.72
N SER A 8 -36.59 -6.43 -15.49
CA SER A 8 -37.07 -6.85 -14.18
C SER A 8 -36.29 -8.10 -13.77
N LYS A 9 -35.02 -7.94 -13.39
CA LYS A 9 -34.28 -8.98 -12.69
C LYS A 9 -34.50 -8.72 -11.22
N SER A 10 -35.21 -9.63 -10.56
CA SER A 10 -35.19 -9.74 -9.11
C SER A 10 -33.72 -9.81 -8.66
N ILE A 11 -33.27 -8.79 -7.93
CA ILE A 11 -31.90 -8.77 -7.40
C ILE A 11 -31.87 -9.73 -6.21
N TYR A 12 -31.21 -10.87 -6.38
CA TYR A 12 -30.92 -11.76 -5.27
C TYR A 12 -29.65 -11.26 -4.55
N LYS A 13 -29.81 -10.75 -3.33
CA LYS A 13 -28.69 -10.33 -2.48
C LYS A 13 -28.22 -11.53 -1.65
N SER A 14 -27.07 -12.09 -2.01
CA SER A 14 -26.43 -13.15 -1.22
C SER A 14 -25.97 -12.62 0.15
N PRO A 15 -25.86 -13.49 1.17
CA PRO A 15 -25.26 -13.10 2.45
C PRO A 15 -23.79 -12.68 2.25
N LYS A 16 -23.28 -11.87 3.19
CA LYS A 16 -21.88 -11.47 3.19
C LYS A 16 -21.01 -12.73 3.32
N ARG A 17 -20.00 -12.86 2.44
CA ARG A 17 -19.04 -13.96 2.50
C ARG A 17 -18.18 -13.84 3.77
N ASP A 18 -18.02 -14.95 4.47
CA ASP A 18 -17.09 -15.03 5.59
C ASP A 18 -15.67 -14.71 5.14
N GLN A 19 -14.96 -13.96 5.99
CA GLN A 19 -13.58 -13.57 5.73
C GLN A 19 -12.65 -14.75 6.00
N ILE A 20 -11.69 -14.97 5.10
CA ILE A 20 -10.62 -15.96 5.28
C ILE A 20 -9.76 -15.54 6.48
N LYS A 21 -9.62 -16.42 7.47
CA LYS A 21 -8.94 -16.12 8.74
C LYS A 21 -7.44 -16.41 8.69
N HIS A 22 -7.05 -17.49 8.02
CA HIS A 22 -5.65 -17.90 7.86
C HIS A 22 -5.30 -17.80 6.38
N LEU A 23 -4.40 -16.89 6.03
CA LEU A 23 -4.04 -16.69 4.62
C LEU A 23 -3.21 -17.85 4.07
N ASP A 24 -2.57 -18.62 4.94
CA ASP A 24 -1.79 -19.82 4.59
C ASP A 24 -2.65 -20.98 4.11
N ASP A 25 -3.96 -20.97 4.39
CA ASP A 25 -4.92 -21.97 3.87
C ASP A 25 -5.13 -21.81 2.35
N LEU A 26 -4.72 -20.68 1.78
CA LEU A 26 -4.79 -20.43 0.35
C LEU A 26 -3.60 -21.08 -0.35
N PRO A 27 -3.82 -21.68 -1.53
CA PRO A 27 -2.71 -22.21 -2.31
C PRO A 27 -1.81 -21.07 -2.77
N TYR A 28 -0.53 -21.39 -2.98
CA TYR A 28 0.34 -20.54 -3.78
C TYR A 28 -0.29 -20.32 -5.16
N ILE A 29 -0.10 -19.12 -5.71
CA ILE A 29 -0.63 -18.79 -7.04
C ILE A 29 0.01 -19.74 -8.05
N ASP A 30 -0.82 -20.42 -8.84
CA ASP A 30 -0.34 -21.20 -9.97
C ASP A 30 0.07 -20.25 -11.10
N ARG A 31 1.39 -20.04 -11.16
CA ARG A 31 2.05 -19.12 -12.08
C ARG A 31 2.24 -19.72 -13.48
N SER A 32 2.05 -21.03 -13.64
CA SER A 32 2.17 -21.71 -14.94
C SER A 32 1.11 -21.27 -15.95
N LEU A 33 -0.01 -20.74 -15.47
CA LEU A 33 -1.13 -20.26 -16.27
C LEU A 33 -0.92 -18.85 -16.86
N ILE A 34 0.20 -18.20 -16.54
CA ILE A 34 0.48 -16.81 -16.93
C ILE A 34 1.72 -16.76 -17.82
N ASP A 35 1.58 -16.24 -19.04
CA ASP A 35 2.73 -15.94 -19.91
C ASP A 35 3.45 -14.67 -19.45
N TYR A 36 4.46 -14.85 -18.60
CA TYR A 36 5.22 -13.73 -18.03
C TYR A 36 5.93 -12.87 -19.06
N ASN A 37 6.42 -13.47 -20.15
CA ASN A 37 7.14 -12.74 -21.20
C ASN A 37 6.24 -11.71 -21.89
N LYS A 38 4.93 -11.99 -21.94
CA LYS A 38 3.95 -11.05 -22.47
C LYS A 38 3.74 -9.82 -21.57
N TYR A 39 3.71 -10.00 -20.25
CA TYR A 39 3.32 -8.94 -19.31
C TYR A 39 4.50 -8.15 -18.75
N HIS A 40 5.65 -8.80 -18.53
CA HIS A 40 6.78 -8.19 -17.82
C HIS A 40 7.43 -7.00 -18.53
N LYS A 41 7.09 -6.77 -19.81
CA LYS A 41 7.67 -5.72 -20.65
C LYS A 41 6.98 -4.37 -20.47
N PHE A 42 5.83 -4.34 -19.81
CA PHE A 42 5.09 -3.12 -19.50
C PHE A 42 5.46 -2.58 -18.12
N VAL A 43 5.36 -1.27 -17.98
CA VAL A 43 5.50 -0.61 -16.68
C VAL A 43 4.22 -0.87 -15.90
N GLY A 44 4.34 -1.51 -14.73
CA GLY A 44 3.20 -1.78 -13.84
C GLY A 44 3.16 -0.84 -12.65
N HIS A 45 2.54 -1.27 -11.56
CA HIS A 45 2.20 -0.42 -10.43
C HIS A 45 3.45 0.13 -9.72
N ALA A 46 4.51 -0.67 -9.60
CA ALA A 46 5.82 -0.24 -9.11
C ALA A 46 6.58 0.76 -10.00
N GLY A 47 6.01 1.22 -11.13
CA GLY A 47 6.68 2.16 -12.04
C GLY A 47 7.90 1.57 -12.77
N ARG A 48 8.03 0.24 -12.79
CA ARG A 48 9.14 -0.50 -13.41
C ARG A 48 8.62 -1.68 -14.24
N LYS A 49 9.46 -2.16 -15.16
CA LYS A 49 9.25 -3.42 -15.89
C LYS A 49 9.78 -4.60 -15.07
N TYR A 50 9.38 -5.81 -15.42
CA TYR A 50 9.90 -7.07 -14.86
C TYR A 50 9.65 -7.26 -13.36
N HIS A 51 8.43 -6.94 -12.89
CA HIS A 51 8.01 -7.16 -11.50
C HIS A 51 6.93 -8.24 -11.40
N MET A 52 6.85 -8.87 -10.23
CA MET A 52 5.75 -9.76 -9.83
C MET A 52 5.01 -9.22 -8.62
N PRO A 53 3.68 -9.10 -8.68
CA PRO A 53 2.88 -8.80 -7.51
C PRO A 53 2.78 -10.02 -6.59
N ILE A 54 2.97 -9.79 -5.30
CA ILE A 54 2.62 -10.74 -4.24
C ILE A 54 1.84 -10.01 -3.15
N GLN A 55 1.19 -10.78 -2.28
CA GLN A 55 0.43 -10.26 -1.17
C GLN A 55 0.85 -10.96 0.12
N ALA A 56 1.36 -10.19 1.08
CA ALA A 56 1.76 -10.71 2.39
C ALA A 56 0.60 -10.65 3.40
N THR A 57 -0.22 -9.62 3.27
CA THR A 57 -1.30 -9.26 4.18
C THR A 57 -2.56 -8.84 3.41
N ARG A 58 -3.71 -8.96 4.08
CA ARG A 58 -5.02 -8.52 3.57
C ARG A 58 -5.77 -7.78 4.67
N GLY A 59 -6.38 -6.67 4.31
CA GLY A 59 -7.14 -5.82 5.21
C GLY A 59 -6.30 -4.76 5.92
N CYS A 60 -6.99 -3.76 6.46
CA CYS A 60 -6.41 -2.61 7.12
C CYS A 60 -7.15 -2.32 8.43
N PRO A 61 -6.46 -2.18 9.59
CA PRO A 61 -7.11 -1.98 10.89
C PRO A 61 -7.63 -0.56 11.10
N TYR A 62 -7.29 0.36 10.20
CA TYR A 62 -7.69 1.76 10.27
C TYR A 62 -9.09 1.95 9.68
N ARG A 63 -9.81 2.95 10.19
CA ARG A 63 -11.19 3.28 9.82
C ARG A 63 -11.28 4.66 9.16
N CYS A 64 -10.36 4.93 8.25
CA CYS A 64 -10.35 6.16 7.48
C CYS A 64 -11.72 6.31 6.77
N PHE A 65 -12.46 7.38 7.05
CA PHE A 65 -13.87 7.52 6.66
C PHE A 65 -14.12 7.48 5.13
N TYR A 66 -13.09 7.75 4.33
CA TYR A 66 -13.11 7.80 2.86
C TYR A 66 -12.73 6.45 2.21
N CYS A 67 -12.19 5.52 2.98
CA CYS A 67 -11.67 4.25 2.47
C CYS A 67 -12.75 3.17 2.55
N ASP A 68 -12.81 2.26 1.58
CA ASP A 68 -13.77 1.14 1.58
C ASP A 68 -13.26 -0.10 2.33
N ILE A 69 -11.94 -0.23 2.53
CA ILE A 69 -11.32 -1.41 3.15
C ILE A 69 -11.86 -1.70 4.55
N TYR A 70 -12.15 -0.69 5.37
CA TYR A 70 -12.67 -0.93 6.73
C TYR A 70 -14.07 -1.57 6.73
N LYS A 71 -14.80 -1.51 5.61
CA LYS A 71 -16.10 -2.19 5.42
C LYS A 71 -15.92 -3.63 4.92
N THR A 72 -14.86 -3.89 4.15
CA THR A 72 -14.60 -5.20 3.52
C THR A 72 -13.70 -6.09 4.37
N ALA A 73 -12.56 -5.58 4.85
CA ALA A 73 -11.52 -6.31 5.57
C ALA A 73 -10.83 -5.43 6.64
N LEU A 74 -11.50 -5.24 7.78
CA LEU A 74 -10.94 -4.43 8.90
C LEU A 74 -9.77 -5.14 9.63
N ILE A 75 -9.69 -6.46 9.58
CA ILE A 75 -8.61 -7.16 10.29
C ILE A 75 -7.47 -7.38 9.32
N ASN A 76 -6.29 -6.83 9.63
CA ASN A 76 -5.07 -7.11 8.89
C ASN A 76 -4.64 -8.56 9.18
N ARG A 77 -4.97 -9.46 8.25
CA ARG A 77 -4.52 -10.85 8.24
C ARG A 77 -3.19 -10.89 7.53
N LYS A 78 -2.25 -11.67 8.04
CA LYS A 78 -0.92 -11.87 7.47
C LYS A 78 -0.69 -13.35 7.22
N ARG A 79 0.10 -13.64 6.20
CA ARG A 79 0.68 -14.97 6.00
C ARG A 79 1.72 -15.23 7.07
N THR A 80 2.07 -16.48 7.31
CA THR A 80 3.26 -16.76 8.13
C THR A 80 4.53 -16.35 7.39
N PRO A 81 5.61 -16.00 8.12
CA PRO A 81 6.90 -15.71 7.50
C PRO A 81 7.40 -16.85 6.60
N ASP A 82 7.18 -18.11 6.98
CA ASP A 82 7.55 -19.28 6.18
C ASP A 82 6.76 -19.36 4.87
N ASN A 83 5.45 -19.19 4.94
CA ASN A 83 4.58 -19.24 3.77
C ASN A 83 4.92 -18.10 2.78
N LEU A 84 5.08 -16.88 3.26
CA LEU A 84 5.47 -15.75 2.39
C LEU A 84 6.85 -15.98 1.77
N PHE A 85 7.83 -16.40 2.58
CA PHE A 85 9.19 -16.57 2.11
C PHE A 85 9.32 -17.68 1.07
N THR A 86 8.59 -18.79 1.25
CA THR A 86 8.55 -19.89 0.28
C THR A 86 8.12 -19.39 -1.11
N GLU A 87 7.09 -18.53 -1.19
CA GLU A 87 6.69 -17.96 -2.48
C GLU A 87 7.74 -17.02 -3.07
N VAL A 88 8.44 -16.27 -2.23
CA VAL A 88 9.54 -15.39 -2.66
C VAL A 88 10.71 -16.20 -3.22
N GLU A 89 11.06 -17.33 -2.60
CA GLU A 89 12.06 -18.28 -3.11
C GLU A 89 11.62 -18.87 -4.45
N MET A 90 10.39 -19.35 -4.56
CA MET A 90 9.84 -19.86 -5.84
C MET A 90 9.95 -18.82 -6.97
N LEU A 91 9.69 -17.54 -6.66
CA LEU A 91 9.82 -16.46 -7.63
C LEU A 91 11.29 -16.20 -8.01
N ALA A 92 12.19 -16.21 -7.04
CA ALA A 92 13.63 -16.06 -7.29
C ALA A 92 14.16 -17.21 -8.19
N ASP A 93 13.72 -18.45 -7.94
CA ASP A 93 14.08 -19.63 -8.73
C ASP A 93 13.57 -19.55 -10.18
N MET A 94 12.45 -18.87 -10.39
CA MET A 94 11.92 -18.54 -11.73
C MET A 94 12.70 -17.40 -12.43
N GLY A 95 13.71 -16.83 -11.78
CA GLY A 95 14.51 -15.72 -12.29
C GLY A 95 13.87 -14.34 -12.11
N VAL A 96 12.83 -14.23 -11.27
CA VAL A 96 12.23 -12.93 -10.95
C VAL A 96 13.20 -12.13 -10.08
N LYS A 97 13.37 -10.85 -10.43
CA LYS A 97 14.27 -9.94 -9.72
C LYS A 97 13.55 -8.80 -8.99
N ARG A 98 12.29 -8.55 -9.31
CA ARG A 98 11.51 -7.46 -8.70
C ARG A 98 10.18 -7.97 -8.21
N ILE A 99 9.85 -7.61 -6.98
CA ILE A 99 8.61 -8.01 -6.32
C ILE A 99 7.91 -6.74 -5.83
N GLU A 100 6.61 -6.63 -6.11
CA GLU A 100 5.78 -5.58 -5.54
C GLU A 100 4.76 -6.16 -4.56
N PHE A 101 4.58 -5.48 -3.42
CA PHE A 101 3.54 -5.83 -2.46
C PHE A 101 2.27 -5.03 -2.77
N ILE A 102 1.17 -5.75 -3.04
CA ILE A 102 -0.15 -5.17 -3.34
C ILE A 102 -1.08 -5.15 -2.12
N ASP A 103 -0.49 -5.22 -0.93
CA ASP A 103 -1.16 -5.20 0.36
C ASP A 103 -1.92 -3.89 0.62
N ASP A 104 -3.05 -3.97 1.32
CA ASP A 104 -3.78 -2.78 1.79
C ASP A 104 -2.93 -1.93 2.74
N ILE A 105 -2.15 -2.59 3.61
CA ILE A 105 -1.14 -1.99 4.47
C ILE A 105 -0.17 -3.07 4.99
N PHE A 106 1.03 -3.11 4.44
CA PHE A 106 2.02 -4.14 4.78
C PHE A 106 2.66 -3.93 6.16
N ASN A 107 2.85 -2.67 6.59
CA ASN A 107 3.75 -2.32 7.70
C ASN A 107 3.07 -2.14 9.08
N VAL A 108 1.90 -2.75 9.29
CA VAL A 108 1.20 -2.67 10.60
C VAL A 108 1.99 -3.37 11.70
N ASP A 109 2.57 -4.54 11.41
CA ASP A 109 3.34 -5.33 12.37
C ASP A 109 4.84 -5.21 12.09
N LYS A 110 5.51 -4.32 12.84
CA LYS A 110 6.96 -4.08 12.76
C LYS A 110 7.80 -5.35 12.89
N LYS A 111 7.46 -6.24 13.82
CA LYS A 111 8.25 -7.46 14.04
C LYS A 111 8.13 -8.42 12.86
N TYR A 112 6.93 -8.54 12.31
CA TYR A 112 6.67 -9.41 11.17
C TYR A 112 7.48 -8.99 9.94
N PHE A 113 7.38 -7.74 9.50
CA PHE A 113 8.06 -7.34 8.26
C PHE A 113 9.58 -7.22 8.44
N ALA A 114 10.06 -6.80 9.61
CA ALA A 114 11.49 -6.79 9.89
C ALA A 114 12.06 -8.22 9.85
N GLY A 115 11.31 -9.19 10.40
CA GLY A 115 11.66 -10.61 10.32
C GLY A 115 11.74 -11.14 8.88
N PHE A 116 10.82 -10.70 8.01
CA PHE A 116 10.86 -11.04 6.58
C PHE A 116 12.15 -10.54 5.92
N PHE A 117 12.46 -9.24 6.03
CA PHE A 117 13.66 -8.68 5.41
C PHE A 117 14.97 -9.23 5.99
N ASN A 118 15.01 -9.49 7.30
CA ASN A 118 16.14 -10.19 7.92
C ASN A 118 16.36 -11.58 7.32
N ARG A 119 15.28 -12.30 6.99
CA ARG A 119 15.37 -13.60 6.33
C ARG A 119 15.82 -13.49 4.87
N VAL A 120 15.36 -12.46 4.14
CA VAL A 120 15.85 -12.15 2.79
C VAL A 120 17.37 -11.96 2.81
N MET A 121 17.88 -11.10 3.71
CA MET A 121 19.32 -10.86 3.88
C MET A 121 20.07 -12.14 4.25
N LYS A 122 19.56 -12.93 5.22
CA LYS A 122 20.19 -14.18 5.66
C LYS A 122 20.38 -15.20 4.53
N ASN A 123 19.46 -15.22 3.55
CA ASN A 123 19.51 -16.15 2.43
C ASN A 123 20.14 -15.55 1.17
N ASN A 124 20.66 -14.31 1.24
CA ASN A 124 21.29 -13.61 0.12
C ASN A 124 20.43 -13.58 -1.16
N LEU A 125 19.12 -13.40 -1.01
CA LEU A 125 18.23 -13.30 -2.17
C LEU A 125 18.46 -11.96 -2.89
N ASP A 126 18.94 -12.04 -4.12
CA ASP A 126 19.14 -10.88 -5.00
C ASP A 126 17.80 -10.46 -5.63
N LEU A 127 17.00 -9.72 -4.83
CA LEU A 127 15.65 -9.24 -5.14
C LEU A 127 15.49 -7.76 -4.78
N GLU A 128 14.74 -7.04 -5.63
CA GLU A 128 14.29 -5.68 -5.39
C GLU A 128 12.82 -5.68 -4.94
N PHE A 129 12.51 -5.01 -3.82
CA PHE A 129 11.15 -4.90 -3.28
C PHE A 129 10.57 -3.50 -3.46
N PHE A 130 9.28 -3.45 -3.79
CA PHE A 130 8.52 -2.24 -4.05
C PHE A 130 7.20 -2.23 -3.27
N PHE A 131 6.84 -1.05 -2.77
CA PHE A 131 5.58 -0.81 -2.04
C PHE A 131 4.73 0.26 -2.73
N PRO A 132 4.18 0.00 -3.93
CA PRO A 132 3.51 1.02 -4.71
C PRO A 132 2.16 1.46 -4.13
N THR A 133 1.41 0.55 -3.49
CA THR A 133 0.12 0.86 -2.85
C THR A 133 0.26 1.87 -1.71
N GLY A 134 1.43 1.89 -1.06
CA GLY A 134 1.75 2.80 0.02
C GLY A 134 1.84 2.13 1.38
N LEU A 135 2.71 2.68 2.22
CA LEU A 135 2.84 2.34 3.63
C LEU A 135 2.31 3.48 4.49
N LYS A 136 1.89 3.17 5.71
CA LYS A 136 1.61 4.21 6.71
C LYS A 136 2.94 4.68 7.29
N GLY A 137 3.41 5.85 6.84
CA GLY A 137 4.80 6.28 7.05
C GLY A 137 5.17 6.56 8.51
N ASP A 138 4.23 6.98 9.36
CA ASP A 138 4.48 7.20 10.80
C ASP A 138 4.57 5.89 11.62
N LEU A 139 4.37 4.72 11.02
CA LEU A 139 4.70 3.44 11.64
C LEU A 139 6.17 3.06 11.46
N LEU A 140 6.86 3.72 10.52
CA LEU A 140 8.28 3.50 10.29
C LEU A 140 9.11 4.27 11.33
N ASP A 141 10.35 3.83 11.46
CA ASP A 141 11.43 4.48 12.19
C ASP A 141 12.76 4.15 11.49
N GLU A 142 13.84 4.79 11.91
CA GLU A 142 15.14 4.64 11.26
C GLU A 142 15.60 3.18 11.15
N GLU A 143 15.38 2.39 12.22
CA GLU A 143 15.73 0.97 12.27
C GLU A 143 14.94 0.14 11.24
N THR A 144 13.63 0.36 11.14
CA THR A 144 12.82 -0.38 10.15
C THR A 144 13.13 0.02 8.73
N ILE A 145 13.38 1.30 8.48
CA ILE A 145 13.81 1.79 7.16
C ILE A 145 15.13 1.13 6.78
N ASP A 146 16.11 1.09 7.69
CA ASP A 146 17.40 0.44 7.47
C ASP A 146 17.23 -1.04 7.10
N ILE A 147 16.46 -1.79 7.90
CA ILE A 147 16.21 -3.22 7.66
C ILE A 147 15.55 -3.44 6.29
N MET A 148 14.56 -2.61 5.93
CA MET A 148 13.85 -2.72 4.65
C MET A 148 14.79 -2.46 3.48
N VAL A 149 15.58 -1.39 3.53
CA VAL A 149 16.48 -1.00 2.43
C VAL A 149 17.64 -2.00 2.28
N GLN A 150 18.26 -2.43 3.39
CA GLN A 150 19.29 -3.46 3.37
C GLN A 150 18.75 -4.82 2.88
N GLY A 151 17.48 -5.11 3.17
CA GLY A 151 16.75 -6.27 2.65
C GLY A 151 16.27 -6.14 1.20
N GLY A 152 16.71 -5.12 0.45
CA GLY A 152 16.45 -4.99 -0.98
C GLY A 152 15.26 -4.09 -1.33
N THR A 153 14.69 -3.33 -0.38
CA THR A 153 13.66 -2.34 -0.71
C THR A 153 14.26 -1.19 -1.50
N VAL A 154 13.77 -0.99 -2.72
CA VAL A 154 14.22 0.09 -3.61
C VAL A 154 13.12 1.08 -3.96
N GLY A 155 11.86 0.75 -3.71
CA GLY A 155 10.72 1.64 -3.97
C GLY A 155 9.76 1.72 -2.78
N LEU A 156 9.58 2.92 -2.24
CA LEU A 156 8.71 3.19 -1.11
C LEU A 156 7.73 4.30 -1.47
N ASN A 157 6.44 4.00 -1.45
CA ASN A 157 5.41 5.02 -1.48
C ASN A 157 4.89 5.21 -0.05
N LEU A 158 4.84 6.44 0.45
CA LEU A 158 4.35 6.74 1.80
C LEU A 158 3.07 7.56 1.73
N SER A 159 2.02 7.11 2.43
CA SER A 159 0.70 7.71 2.31
C SER A 159 0.50 8.80 3.37
N LEU A 160 0.53 10.08 2.95
CA LEU A 160 0.23 11.26 3.78
C LEU A 160 -1.28 11.52 3.84
N GLU A 161 -1.95 11.45 2.69
CA GLU A 161 -3.27 12.03 2.40
C GLU A 161 -3.34 13.54 2.60
N HIS A 162 -3.17 14.06 3.82
CA HIS A 162 -3.26 15.51 4.05
C HIS A 162 -2.45 15.94 5.29
N PRO A 163 -1.65 17.01 5.24
CA PRO A 163 -0.81 17.41 6.39
C PRO A 163 -1.57 18.17 7.50
N SER A 164 -2.72 18.80 7.21
CA SER A 164 -3.55 19.46 8.25
C SER A 164 -3.87 18.51 9.42
N PRO A 165 -3.49 18.84 10.67
CA PRO A 165 -3.85 18.07 11.85
C PRO A 165 -5.37 17.97 12.05
N ARG A 166 -6.12 18.98 11.59
CA ARG A 166 -7.59 18.97 11.63
C ARG A 166 -8.12 17.91 10.66
N LEU A 167 -7.68 17.93 9.41
CA LEU A 167 -8.14 16.95 8.42
C LEU A 167 -7.68 15.53 8.74
N GLN A 168 -6.53 15.32 9.38
CA GLN A 168 -6.13 14.01 9.91
C GLN A 168 -7.14 13.43 10.91
N LYS A 169 -7.74 14.28 11.75
CA LYS A 169 -8.82 13.90 12.67
C LYS A 169 -10.14 13.67 11.94
N VAL A 170 -10.54 14.58 11.05
CA VAL A 170 -11.78 14.47 10.25
C VAL A 170 -11.77 13.18 9.45
N MET A 171 -10.67 12.90 8.76
CA MET A 171 -10.53 11.70 7.93
C MET A 171 -10.33 10.42 8.75
N ARG A 172 -10.06 10.56 10.05
CA ARG A 172 -9.78 9.48 11.02
C ARG A 172 -8.56 8.62 10.70
N LYS A 173 -7.66 9.12 9.86
CA LYS A 173 -6.37 8.47 9.60
C LYS A 173 -5.42 8.65 10.77
N ASN A 174 -5.50 9.80 11.45
CA ASN A 174 -4.71 10.14 12.63
C ASN A 174 -3.22 9.82 12.42
N LEU A 175 -2.69 10.22 11.27
CA LEU A 175 -1.26 10.14 11.00
C LEU A 175 -0.53 11.15 11.88
N ASP A 176 0.56 10.72 12.50
CA ASP A 176 1.56 11.63 13.06
C ASP A 176 2.39 12.21 11.91
N VAL A 177 2.04 13.44 11.51
CA VAL A 177 2.62 14.11 10.34
C VAL A 177 4.10 14.45 10.57
N ASP A 178 4.50 14.73 11.80
CA ASP A 178 5.90 15.05 12.14
C ASP A 178 6.77 13.79 12.04
N LYS A 179 6.28 12.66 12.58
CA LYS A 179 6.97 11.38 12.45
C LYS A 179 7.02 10.89 11.00
N PHE A 180 5.95 11.13 10.25
CA PHE A 180 5.90 10.85 8.81
C PHE A 180 6.96 11.68 8.06
N HIS A 181 7.03 12.99 8.31
CA HIS A 181 8.04 13.89 7.75
C HIS A 181 9.46 13.42 8.10
N ALA A 182 9.73 13.09 9.37
CA ALA A 182 11.02 12.59 9.81
C ALA A 182 11.43 11.30 9.09
N SER A 183 10.48 10.40 8.83
CA SER A 183 10.74 9.16 8.07
C SER A 183 11.15 9.44 6.62
N MET A 184 10.45 10.38 5.96
CA MET A 184 10.82 10.80 4.60
C MET A 184 12.20 11.47 4.56
N GLU A 185 12.47 12.40 5.46
CA GLU A 185 13.77 13.08 5.54
C GLU A 185 14.93 12.11 5.84
N TYR A 186 14.68 11.10 6.66
CA TYR A 186 15.67 10.05 6.91
C TYR A 186 16.02 9.30 5.62
N ILE A 187 15.00 8.90 4.85
CA ILE A 187 15.18 8.18 3.57
C ILE A 187 15.94 9.06 2.57
N THR A 188 15.55 10.33 2.39
CA THR A 188 16.19 11.22 1.40
C THR A 188 17.64 11.56 1.77
N ARG A 189 17.97 11.57 3.06
CA ARG A 189 19.33 11.82 3.55
C ARG A 189 20.23 10.60 3.44
N LYS A 190 19.78 9.44 3.90
CA LYS A 190 20.61 8.23 4.03
C LYS A 190 20.58 7.34 2.79
N TYR A 191 19.45 7.30 2.09
CA TYR A 191 19.20 6.37 0.98
C TYR A 191 18.70 7.09 -0.28
N PRO A 192 19.52 7.99 -0.88
CA PRO A 192 19.11 8.76 -2.06
C PRO A 192 18.80 7.90 -3.30
N SER A 193 19.19 6.62 -3.31
CA SER A 193 18.86 5.65 -4.36
C SER A 193 17.47 5.04 -4.25
N VAL A 194 16.80 5.17 -3.09
CA VAL A 194 15.43 4.67 -2.91
C VAL A 194 14.47 5.57 -3.68
N ILE A 195 13.65 4.96 -4.52
CA ILE A 195 12.56 5.61 -5.25
C ILE A 195 11.45 5.94 -4.24
N LEU A 196 11.54 7.12 -3.66
CA LEU A 196 10.57 7.66 -2.71
C LEU A 196 9.38 8.32 -3.43
N GLY A 197 8.18 7.78 -3.23
CA GLY A 197 6.91 8.37 -3.59
C GLY A 197 6.11 8.82 -2.36
N MET A 198 5.15 9.70 -2.59
CA MET A 198 4.21 10.13 -1.56
C MET A 198 2.79 10.19 -2.12
N ASN A 199 1.81 9.64 -1.41
CA ASN A 199 0.40 9.83 -1.75
C ASN A 199 -0.20 10.96 -0.91
N ALA A 200 -0.79 11.94 -1.58
CA ALA A 200 -1.63 12.96 -0.97
C ALA A 200 -2.98 13.09 -1.70
N MET A 201 -3.95 13.65 -1.00
CA MET A 201 -5.34 13.75 -1.42
C MET A 201 -5.87 15.16 -1.17
N HIS A 202 -6.68 15.65 -2.10
CA HIS A 202 -7.36 16.94 -2.05
C HIS A 202 -8.88 16.78 -2.24
N GLY A 203 -9.63 17.75 -1.73
CA GLY A 203 -11.08 17.81 -1.85
C GLY A 203 -11.81 17.04 -0.75
N PHE A 204 -11.21 16.91 0.44
CA PHE A 204 -11.96 16.41 1.59
C PHE A 204 -13.10 17.38 1.92
N PRO A 205 -14.28 16.89 2.36
CA PRO A 205 -15.30 17.77 2.88
C PRO A 205 -14.75 18.71 3.94
N THR A 206 -15.11 19.99 3.86
CA THR A 206 -14.61 21.09 4.73
C THR A 206 -13.14 21.47 4.55
N GLU A 207 -12.39 20.90 3.59
CA GLU A 207 -11.04 21.36 3.27
C GLU A 207 -11.08 22.80 2.77
N THR A 208 -10.25 23.67 3.36
CA THR A 208 -10.08 25.05 2.89
C THR A 208 -8.94 25.14 1.89
N GLU A 209 -8.90 26.22 1.10
CA GLU A 209 -7.78 26.48 0.20
C GLU A 209 -6.45 26.61 0.96
N GLU A 210 -6.46 27.26 2.12
CA GLU A 210 -5.29 27.34 3.01
C GLU A 210 -4.78 25.96 3.43
N GLU A 211 -5.68 25.04 3.78
CA GLU A 211 -5.30 23.68 4.12
C GLU A 211 -4.78 22.89 2.92
N ALA A 212 -5.39 23.07 1.74
CA ALA A 212 -4.90 22.46 0.51
C ALA A 212 -3.46 22.91 0.18
N LEU A 213 -3.13 24.19 0.43
CA LEU A 213 -1.77 24.71 0.25
C LEU A 213 -0.75 24.07 1.22
N LEU A 214 -1.17 23.59 2.39
CA LEU A 214 -0.27 22.87 3.30
C LEU A 214 0.34 21.62 2.64
N THR A 215 -0.38 20.95 1.73
CA THR A 215 0.16 19.80 0.98
C THR A 215 1.32 20.23 0.09
N LEU A 216 1.22 21.38 -0.58
CA LEU A 216 2.32 21.93 -1.39
C LEU A 216 3.51 22.31 -0.52
N ASP A 217 3.27 22.94 0.63
CA ASP A 217 4.33 23.32 1.56
C ASP A 217 5.02 22.10 2.16
N PHE A 218 4.27 21.03 2.48
CA PHE A 218 4.82 19.76 2.91
C PHE A 218 5.71 19.12 1.83
N ILE A 219 5.26 19.10 0.57
CA ILE A 219 6.08 18.57 -0.54
C ILE A 219 7.40 19.34 -0.66
N LYS A 220 7.34 20.67 -0.55
CA LYS A 220 8.51 21.55 -0.65
C LYS A 220 9.45 21.45 0.55
N SER A 221 8.97 20.98 1.71
CA SER A 221 9.81 20.80 2.89
C SER A 221 10.67 19.54 2.83
N ILE A 222 10.28 18.55 2.03
CA ILE A 222 11.05 17.32 1.83
C ILE A 222 12.13 17.54 0.77
N LYS A 223 13.37 17.15 1.08
CA LYS A 223 14.54 17.35 0.20
C LYS A 223 14.33 16.84 -1.23
N TRP A 224 13.71 15.67 -1.38
CA TRP A 224 13.43 15.06 -2.67
C TRP A 224 12.31 14.03 -2.60
N ILE A 225 11.38 14.10 -3.56
CA ILE A 225 10.32 13.10 -3.77
C ILE A 225 10.31 12.78 -5.26
N HIS A 226 10.47 11.52 -5.64
CA HIS A 226 10.47 11.11 -7.05
C HIS A 226 9.06 11.25 -7.64
N PHE A 227 8.05 10.83 -6.88
CA PHE A 227 6.65 10.81 -7.31
C PHE A 227 5.72 11.34 -6.22
N PRO A 228 5.39 12.64 -6.21
CA PRO A 228 4.34 13.19 -5.37
C PRO A 228 2.98 12.96 -6.04
N TYR A 229 2.34 11.82 -5.74
CA TYR A 229 1.02 11.49 -6.28
C TYR A 229 -0.06 12.31 -5.57
N LEU A 230 -0.81 13.08 -6.35
CA LEU A 230 -1.93 13.89 -5.90
C LEU A 230 -3.23 13.29 -6.44
N PHE A 231 -4.14 12.94 -5.54
CA PHE A 231 -5.44 12.37 -5.88
C PHE A 231 -6.58 13.28 -5.41
N ASN A 232 -7.71 13.24 -6.11
CA ASN A 232 -8.93 13.81 -5.60
C ASN A 232 -9.65 12.79 -4.73
N VAL A 233 -10.25 13.25 -3.64
CA VAL A 233 -11.10 12.43 -2.78
C VAL A 233 -12.20 11.79 -3.62
N ARG A 234 -12.29 10.46 -3.52
CA ARG A 234 -13.32 9.66 -4.19
C ARG A 234 -14.33 9.18 -3.17
N ILE A 235 -15.61 9.39 -3.48
CA ILE A 235 -16.71 8.92 -2.65
C ILE A 235 -17.04 7.49 -3.09
N PHE A 236 -16.63 6.51 -2.27
CA PHE A 236 -16.99 5.12 -2.50
C PHE A 236 -18.37 4.81 -1.89
N PRO A 237 -19.28 4.15 -2.63
CA PRO A 237 -20.59 3.78 -2.10
C PRO A 237 -20.50 2.95 -0.82
N GLY A 238 -21.31 3.29 0.19
CA GLY A 238 -21.37 2.62 1.48
C GLY A 238 -20.30 3.05 2.50
N THR A 239 -19.39 3.96 2.13
CA THR A 239 -18.45 4.58 3.08
C THR A 239 -19.12 5.70 3.87
N GLU A 240 -18.53 6.10 4.99
CA GLU A 240 -19.05 7.22 5.77
C GLU A 240 -18.96 8.56 5.03
N LEU A 241 -17.97 8.70 4.15
CA LEU A 241 -17.82 9.87 3.29
C LEU A 241 -19.03 10.11 2.36
N GLU A 242 -19.74 9.05 1.95
CA GLU A 242 -20.95 9.19 1.13
C GLU A 242 -22.08 9.95 1.84
N SER A 243 -22.08 9.93 3.18
CA SER A 243 -23.11 10.56 4.01
C SER A 243 -22.60 11.76 4.81
N PHE A 244 -21.42 12.28 4.48
CA PHE A 244 -20.77 13.35 5.23
C PHE A 244 -21.48 14.70 5.09
#